data_AF-A0A0Q4BAY6-F1
#
_entry.id   AF-A0A0Q4BAY6-F1
#
_cell.length_a   1.000
_cell.length_b   1.000
_cell.length_c   1.000
_cell.angle_alpha   90.00
_cell.angle_beta   90.00
_cell.angle_gamma   90.00
#
_symmetry.space_group_name_H-M   'P 1'
#
loop_
_entity.id
_entity.type
_entity.pdbx_description
1 polymer ?
#
loop_
_entity_poly.entity_id
_entity_poly.type
_entity_poly.pdbx_seq_one_letter_code
_entity_poly.pdbx_strand_id
1 'polypeptide(L)'
;MLSAYERRWKKEIGRELKMGCAMVRMYRRLSDEDLDRACRAAGTPKMLSILNDIDLDAPSTVVRRMLCHPMLALRFLPTAMRAVI
;
A
#
# COMPACT_ATOMS: atom_id res chain seq x y z
N MET A 1 -23.54 8.40 -23.84
CA MET A 1 -23.19 9.20 -22.64
C MET A 1 -22.65 8.34 -21.48
N LEU A 2 -23.26 7.19 -21.13
CA LEU A 2 -22.75 6.34 -20.02
C LEU A 2 -21.36 5.73 -20.24
N SER A 3 -21.01 5.34 -21.46
CA SER A 3 -19.70 4.72 -21.75
C SER A 3 -18.51 5.66 -21.49
N ALA A 4 -18.69 6.97 -21.68
CA ALA A 4 -17.67 7.97 -21.40
C ALA A 4 -17.53 8.21 -19.88
N TYR A 5 -18.64 8.23 -19.15
CA TYR A 5 -18.64 8.29 -17.69
C TYR A 5 -17.95 7.06 -17.10
N GLU A 6 -18.34 5.86 -17.53
CA GLU A 6 -17.76 4.61 -17.04
C GLU A 6 -16.25 4.55 -17.29
N ARG A 7 -15.80 4.99 -18.46
CA ARG A 7 -14.37 5.06 -18.79
C ARG A 7 -13.61 6.01 -17.86
N ARG A 8 -14.18 7.18 -17.55
CA ARG A 8 -13.54 8.17 -16.66
C ARG A 8 -13.52 7.69 -15.20
N TRP A 9 -14.64 7.19 -14.69
CA TRP A 9 -14.73 6.63 -13.34
C TRP A 9 -13.75 5.48 -13.12
N LYS A 10 -13.67 4.53 -14.08
CA LYS A 10 -12.72 3.39 -14.00
C LYS A 10 -11.27 3.87 -14.06
N LYS A 11 -10.98 4.93 -14.81
CA LYS A 11 -9.63 5.50 -14.93
C LYS A 11 -9.17 6.13 -13.62
N GLU A 12 -10.04 6.88 -12.96
CA GLU A 12 -9.67 7.59 -11.74
C GLU A 12 -9.76 6.70 -10.49
N ILE A 13 -10.90 6.06 -10.26
CA ILE A 13 -11.18 5.34 -9.01
C ILE A 13 -10.88 3.84 -9.13
N GLY A 14 -11.07 3.27 -10.32
CA GLY A 14 -10.89 1.83 -10.54
C GLY A 14 -9.46 1.35 -10.23
N ARG A 15 -8.44 2.20 -10.43
CA ARG A 15 -7.06 1.87 -10.06
C ARG A 15 -6.88 1.79 -8.55
N GLU A 16 -7.44 2.74 -7.81
CA GLU A 16 -7.33 2.79 -6.36
C GLU A 16 -8.08 1.63 -5.72
N LEU A 17 -9.30 1.34 -6.20
CA LEU A 17 -10.07 0.15 -5.78
C LEU A 17 -9.31 -1.15 -6.00
N LYS A 18 -8.68 -1.32 -7.18
CA LYS A 18 -7.90 -2.53 -7.47
C LYS A 18 -6.71 -2.66 -6.53
N MET A 19 -6.04 -1.54 -6.22
CA MET A 19 -4.93 -1.50 -5.27
C MET A 19 -5.43 -1.82 -3.85
N GLY A 20 -6.47 -1.16 -3.37
CA GLY A 20 -7.07 -1.40 -2.05
C GLY A 20 -7.49 -2.86 -1.87
N CYS A 21 -8.16 -3.45 -2.86
CA CYS A 21 -8.50 -4.88 -2.86
C CYS A 21 -7.27 -5.80 -2.82
N ALA A 22 -6.15 -5.41 -3.43
CA ALA A 22 -4.90 -6.16 -3.31
C ALA A 22 -4.28 -6.00 -1.91
N MET A 23 -4.28 -4.79 -1.35
CA MET A 23 -3.77 -4.51 -0.02
C MET A 23 -4.55 -5.25 1.07
N VAL A 24 -5.89 -5.30 0.98
CA VAL A 24 -6.72 -6.06 1.92
C VAL A 24 -6.43 -7.56 1.82
N ARG A 25 -6.27 -8.11 0.61
CA ARG A 25 -5.90 -9.52 0.44
C ARG A 25 -4.52 -9.84 1.01
N MET A 26 -3.57 -8.93 0.82
CA MET A 26 -2.23 -9.03 1.40
C MET A 26 -2.30 -8.99 2.93
N TYR A 27 -2.98 -8.00 3.50
CA TYR A 27 -3.16 -7.82 4.93
C TYR A 27 -3.76 -9.06 5.60
N ARG A 28 -4.78 -9.67 5.01
CA ARG A 28 -5.45 -10.88 5.54
C ARG A 28 -4.56 -12.12 5.58
N ARG A 29 -3.41 -12.11 4.89
CA ARG A 29 -2.43 -13.21 4.87
C ARG A 29 -1.26 -12.98 5.83
N LEU A 30 -1.15 -11.78 6.41
CA LEU A 30 -0.11 -11.46 7.38
C LEU A 30 -0.53 -11.97 8.76
N SER A 31 0.42 -12.62 9.44
CA SER A 31 0.28 -12.94 10.87
C SER A 31 0.57 -11.73 11.75
N ASP A 32 0.24 -11.80 13.04
CA ASP A 32 0.57 -10.75 14.01
C ASP A 32 2.09 -10.47 14.05
N GLU A 33 2.92 -11.51 13.96
CA GLU A 33 4.39 -11.35 13.91
C GLU A 33 4.86 -10.59 12.66
N ASP A 34 4.19 -10.82 11.53
CA ASP A 34 4.49 -10.14 10.27
C ASP A 34 4.09 -8.66 10.33
N LEU A 35 2.94 -8.36 10.95
CA LEU A 35 2.48 -7.00 11.22
C LEU A 35 3.42 -6.27 12.19
N ASP A 36 3.86 -6.93 13.25
CA ASP A 36 4.84 -6.40 14.20
C ASP A 36 6.17 -6.05 13.51
N ARG A 37 6.65 -6.93 12.62
CA ARG A 37 7.85 -6.66 11.83
C ARG A 37 7.64 -5.47 10.89
N ALA A 38 6.47 -5.36 10.26
CA ALA A 38 6.12 -4.23 9.42
C ALA A 38 6.07 -2.91 10.22
N CYS A 39 5.48 -2.91 11.41
CA CYS A 39 5.44 -1.76 12.33
C CYS A 39 6.85 -1.33 12.75
N ARG A 40 7.72 -2.27 13.12
CA ARG A 40 9.13 -1.97 13.44
C ARG A 40 9.91 -1.40 12.24
N ALA A 41 9.59 -1.85 11.02
CA ALA A 41 10.16 -1.26 9.80
C ALA A 41 9.62 0.15 9.51
N ALA A 42 8.36 0.40 9.85
CA ALA A 42 7.69 1.69 9.70
C ALA A 42 8.03 2.71 10.80
N GLY A 43 8.59 2.29 11.94
CA GLY A 43 8.94 3.19 13.06
C GLY A 43 10.14 4.12 12.83
N THR A 44 10.61 4.29 11.58
CA THR A 44 11.70 5.25 11.29
C THR A 44 11.14 6.67 11.13
N PRO A 45 11.84 7.73 11.58
CA PRO A 45 11.34 9.11 11.50
C PRO A 45 10.92 9.51 10.07
N LYS A 46 11.68 9.06 9.08
CA LYS A 46 11.40 9.29 7.66
C LYS A 46 10.13 8.60 7.17
N MET A 47 9.76 7.47 7.75
CA MET A 47 8.52 6.80 7.38
C MET A 47 7.32 7.44 8.07
N LEU A 48 7.48 7.85 9.33
CA LEU A 48 6.45 8.58 10.05
C LEU A 48 6.11 9.89 9.34
N SER A 49 7.09 10.60 8.77
CA SER A 49 6.79 11.78 7.93
C SER A 49 6.00 11.43 6.67
N ILE A 50 6.27 10.28 6.03
CA ILE A 50 5.50 9.82 4.86
C ILE A 50 4.08 9.40 5.26
N LEU A 51 3.91 8.75 6.41
CA LEU A 51 2.61 8.34 6.94
C LEU A 51 1.77 9.54 7.39
N ASN A 52 2.38 10.59 7.94
CA ASN A 52 1.67 11.81 8.34
C ASN A 52 1.03 12.53 7.14
N ASP A 53 1.62 12.41 5.96
CA ASP A 53 1.09 12.98 4.71
C ASP A 53 0.21 11.98 3.94
N ILE A 54 -0.42 11.02 4.62
CA ILE A 54 -1.33 10.04 4.00
C ILE A 54 -2.58 10.76 3.46
N ASP A 55 -2.81 10.57 2.16
CA ASP A 55 -4.11 10.79 1.53
C ASP A 55 -4.93 9.48 1.61
N LEU A 56 -5.99 9.49 2.43
CA LEU A 56 -6.86 8.33 2.62
C LEU A 56 -7.73 8.02 1.39
N ASP A 57 -7.94 9.00 0.50
CA ASP A 57 -8.67 8.79 -0.75
C ASP A 57 -7.77 8.17 -1.82
N ALA A 58 -6.44 8.30 -1.66
CA ALA A 58 -5.45 7.75 -2.59
C ALA A 58 -4.30 7.00 -1.87
N PRO A 59 -4.59 5.93 -1.10
CA PRO A 59 -3.60 5.20 -0.32
C PRO A 59 -2.47 4.60 -1.18
N SER A 60 -2.72 4.34 -2.47
CA SER A 60 -1.69 3.89 -3.42
C SER A 60 -0.52 4.86 -3.56
N THR A 61 -0.74 6.16 -3.32
CA THR A 61 0.32 7.18 -3.39
C THR A 61 1.36 6.99 -2.29
N VAL A 62 0.92 6.64 -1.08
CA VAL A 62 1.77 6.42 0.08
C VAL A 62 2.56 5.13 -0.09
N VAL A 63 1.90 4.06 -0.52
CA VAL A 63 2.57 2.80 -0.89
C VAL A 63 3.67 3.05 -1.91
N ARG A 64 3.40 3.85 -2.94
CA ARG A 64 4.41 4.20 -3.95
C ARG A 64 5.58 4.97 -3.35
N ARG A 65 5.32 5.97 -2.49
CA ARG A 65 6.36 6.76 -1.81
C ARG A 65 7.24 5.88 -0.91
N MET A 66 6.63 4.93 -0.19
CA MET A 66 7.37 3.97 0.65
C MET A 66 8.26 3.05 -0.18
N LEU A 67 7.76 2.54 -1.31
CA LEU A 67 8.51 1.66 -2.22
C LEU A 67 9.64 2.37 -2.98
N CYS A 68 9.53 3.68 -3.22
CA CYS A 68 10.62 4.48 -3.81
C CYS A 68 11.86 4.59 -2.91
N HIS A 69 11.77 4.17 -1.64
CA HIS A 69 12.93 4.08 -0.76
C HIS A 69 13.50 2.66 -0.76
N PRO A 70 14.65 2.40 -1.42
CA PRO A 70 15.15 1.05 -1.68
C PRO A 70 15.45 0.27 -0.39
N MET A 71 15.99 0.95 0.63
CA MET A 71 16.27 0.36 1.94
C MET A 71 14.98 -0.05 2.69
N LEU A 72 13.88 0.67 2.42
CA LEU A 72 12.59 0.43 3.06
C LEU A 72 11.81 -0.66 2.32
N ALA A 73 11.82 -0.64 0.99
CA ALA A 73 11.28 -1.72 0.16
C ALA A 73 11.92 -3.07 0.52
N LEU A 74 13.25 -3.09 0.77
CA LEU A 74 13.97 -4.29 1.21
C LEU A 74 13.53 -4.79 2.59
N ARG A 75 13.16 -3.89 3.52
CA ARG A 75 12.65 -4.26 4.86
C ARG A 75 11.25 -4.84 4.83
N PHE A 76 10.42 -4.44 3.87
CA PHE A 76 9.08 -5.00 3.68
C PHE A 76 9.07 -6.26 2.81
N LEU A 77 10.17 -6.58 2.13
CA LEU A 77 10.32 -7.74 1.26
C LEU A 77 9.99 -9.08 1.93
N PRO A 78 10.48 -9.42 3.15
CA PRO A 78 10.12 -10.68 3.81
C PRO A 78 8.63 -10.76 4.17
N THR A 79 8.03 -9.63 4.54
CA THR A 79 6.59 -9.52 4.87
C THR A 79 5.73 -9.66 3.60
N ALA A 80 6.17 -9.05 2.50
CA ALA A 80 5.50 -9.10 1.21
C ALA A 80 5.56 -10.51 0.57
N MET A 81 6.68 -11.22 0.69
CA MET A 81 6.80 -12.59 0.18
C MET A 81 5.83 -13.55 0.88
N ARG A 82 5.66 -13.42 2.21
CA ARG A 82 4.72 -14.23 2.99
C ARG A 82 3.25 -13.95 2.68
N ALA A 83 2.93 -12.76 2.20
CA ALA A 83 1.58 -12.43 1.79
C ALA A 83 1.23 -12.91 0.36
N VAL A 84 2.22 -13.31 -0.43
CA VAL A 84 2.02 -13.76 -1.82
C VAL A 84 1.92 -15.29 -1.91
N ILE A 85 2.76 -16.01 -1.16
CA ILE A 85 2.72 -17.47 -0.98
C ILE A 85 1.50 -17.86 -0.14
#